data_AF-A0A7J9GMD3-F1
#
_entry.id   AF-A0A7J9GMD3-F1
#
_cell.length_a   1.000
_cell.length_b   1.000
_cell.length_c   1.000
_cell.angle_alpha   90.00
_cell.angle_beta   90.00
_cell.angle_gamma   90.00
#
_symmetry.space_group_name_H-M   'P 1'
#
loop_
_entity.id
_entity.type
_entity.pdbx_description
1 polymer ?
#
loop_
_entity_poly.entity_id
_entity_poly.type
_entity_poly.pdbx_seq_one_letter_code
_entity_poly.pdbx_strand_id
1 'polypeptide(L)' 'MTTRFKKNRKKRGHVSAGHGRIGKHRKHPGGRGNAG' A
#
# COMPACT_ATOMS: atom_id res chain seq x y z
N MET A 1 -6.78 18.65 0.10
CA MET A 1 -6.62 17.77 -1.08
C MET A 1 -7.92 17.00 -1.33
N THR A 2 -8.59 17.26 -2.45
CA THR A 2 -9.85 16.57 -2.79
C THR A 2 -9.58 15.10 -3.14
N THR A 3 -10.59 14.23 -2.94
CA THR A 3 -10.46 12.78 -3.12
C THR A 3 -10.11 12.37 -4.55
N ARG A 4 -10.48 13.19 -5.55
CA ARG A 4 -10.21 12.93 -6.97
C ARG A 4 -8.71 12.91 -7.31
N PHE A 5 -7.89 13.64 -6.57
CA PHE A 5 -6.44 13.70 -6.80
C PHE A 5 -5.66 12.60 -6.05
N LYS A 6 -6.33 11.75 -5.26
CA LYS A 6 -5.67 10.66 -4.53
C LYS A 6 -5.18 9.58 -5.51
N LYS A 7 -3.91 9.18 -5.42
CA LYS A 7 -3.27 8.13 -6.23
C LYS A 7 -4.07 6.81 -6.27
N ASN A 8 -4.72 6.44 -5.16
CA ASN A 8 -5.55 5.23 -5.08
C ASN A 8 -6.72 5.20 -6.06
N ARG A 9 -7.24 6.35 -6.50
CA ARG A 9 -8.31 6.39 -7.52
C ARG A 9 -7.85 5.82 -8.85
N LYS A 10 -6.60 6.08 -9.23
CA LYS A 10 -5.98 5.59 -10.48
C LYS A 10 -5.58 4.10 -10.43
N LYS A 11 -5.64 3.48 -9.25
CA LYS A 11 -5.22 2.09 -9.03
C LYS A 11 -6.39 1.10 -8.95
N ARG A 12 -7.63 1.57 -9.07
CA ARG A 12 -8.82 0.70 -9.08
C ARG A 12 -8.78 -0.19 -10.33
N GLY A 13 -9.12 -1.47 -10.17
CA GLY A 13 -8.98 -2.47 -11.23
C GLY A 13 -7.58 -3.11 -11.31
N HIS A 14 -6.57 -2.54 -10.65
CA HIS A 14 -5.24 -3.16 -10.59
C HIS A 14 -5.21 -4.22 -9.49
N VAL A 15 -4.67 -5.39 -9.80
CA VAL A 15 -4.66 -6.58 -8.93
C VAL A 15 -4.09 -6.31 -7.52
N SER A 16 -3.05 -5.48 -7.41
CA SER A 16 -2.29 -5.31 -6.14
C SER A 16 -2.30 -3.88 -5.59
N ALA A 17 -3.03 -2.96 -6.23
CA ALA A 17 -2.95 -1.53 -5.93
C ALA A 17 -1.50 -0.97 -5.85
N GLY A 18 -0.57 -1.58 -6.59
CA GLY A 18 0.84 -1.18 -6.62
C GLY A 18 1.70 -1.68 -5.44
N HIS A 19 1.27 -2.72 -4.72
CA HIS A 19 2.04 -3.34 -3.63
C HIS A 19 2.77 -4.63 -4.03
N GLY A 20 2.86 -4.92 -5.34
CA GLY A 20 3.46 -6.14 -5.86
C GLY A 20 2.60 -7.38 -5.63
N ARG A 21 2.91 -8.49 -6.33
CA ARG A 21 2.12 -9.74 -6.24
C ARG A 21 2.59 -10.65 -5.10
N ILE A 22 3.91 -10.73 -4.89
CA ILE A 22 4.55 -11.73 -4.04
C ILE A 22 4.69 -11.21 -2.60
N GLY A 23 5.41 -10.11 -2.39
CA GLY A 23 5.66 -9.55 -1.04
C GLY A 23 4.39 -9.05 -0.35
N LYS A 24 3.48 -8.41 -1.11
CA LYS A 24 2.22 -7.78 -0.66
C LYS A 24 2.42 -6.73 0.45
N HIS A 25 1.41 -5.89 0.65
CA HIS A 25 1.44 -4.92 1.75
C HIS A 25 1.06 -5.62 3.06
N ARG A 26 2.04 -5.77 3.95
CA ARG A 26 1.86 -6.39 5.28
C ARG A 26 1.91 -5.30 6.35
N LYS A 27 1.20 -5.51 7.46
CA LYS A 27 1.00 -4.47 8.49
C LYS A 27 2.31 -4.05 9.17
N HIS A 28 3.13 -5.01 9.61
CA HIS A 28 4.41 -4.77 10.28
C HIS A 28 5.37 -5.95 10.05
N PRO A 29 6.08 -6.01 8.92
CA PRO A 29 6.93 -7.16 8.61
C PRO A 29 8.19 -7.27 9.50
N GLY A 30 8.69 -6.17 10.06
CA GLY A 30 9.89 -6.14 10.92
C GLY A 30 9.65 -5.56 12.32
N GLY A 31 8.39 -5.51 12.78
CA GLY A 31 8.02 -4.93 14.08
C GLY A 31 7.50 -3.49 14.03
N ARG A 32 7.44 -2.84 15.19
CA ARG A 32 6.89 -1.50 15.41
C ARG A 32 7.83 -0.69 16.31
N GLY A 33 7.82 0.63 16.17
CA GLY A 33 8.57 1.53 17.06
C GLY A 33 10.06 1.31 16.96
N ASN A 34 10.74 1.21 18.10
CA ASN A 34 12.19 1.02 18.20
C ASN A 34 12.60 -0.47 18.12
N ALA A 35 11.96 -1.23 17.23
CA ALA A 35 12.36 -2.61 16.97
C ALA A 35 13.79 -2.62 16.37
N GLY A 36 14.59 -3.59 16.80
CA GLY A 36 16.04 -3.68 16.59
C GLY A 36 16.54 -3.35 15.19
#